data_AF-A0A9D1DC61-F1
#
_entry.id   AF-A0A9D1DC61-F1
#
_cell.length_a   1.000
_cell.length_b   1.000
_cell.length_c   1.000
_cell.angle_alpha   90.00
_cell.angle_beta   90.00
_cell.angle_gamma   90.00
#
_symmetry.space_group_name_H-M   'P 1'
#
loop_
_entity.id
_entity.type
_entity.pdbx_description
1 polymer ?
#
loop_
_entity_poly.entity_id
_entity_poly.type
_entity_poly.pdbx_seq_one_letter_code
_entity_poly.pdbx_strand_id
1 'polypeptide(L)'
;MFSKILLSCLLSIPLIFCGLSVPIQETSLDSNNAVIKSSAISDDDLISETSADLLASDDKTLTDVNIVNYDLSSGATTFEYFDMYSYEAKNSNSINELSSNSSVNDVGGALDEVNVPDFEIHQVGDTDMYYVNGYTPLTASSEEIKDEEADDIDAIIGTDERTQVTNTKTGSYLKTAYMTYTYDNVYNEAENTYESVSNFSTAFMVGPNIVATAGHCLYQDVTDSGDYDDEIYNPRFPDKVEFYFGVNSLSEVNSSYEYYAEGEVVHIEYSYYISPSFDHDWAVVELDRDLGNTTGWFGRIANWYDTSAPVDTYGYPVDKPRATMWEITGNFYNKTDFRYYTNNIDTIGGQSGSPYVIAYSGVDGYVCGIHAFAESADIPTYNGGTVLYNLIFHYIRSFTTSYSQARQYEYPTLEVVSKTGSTWLIRVENTSSAGINLEYNSKMCFFNDAKNWTGLNDVVSKYFAPYEFKYVSISENVFATSITCSYVRGGERIITYANNLDTDGTLTSYNNVIPA
;
A
#
# COMPACT_ATOMS: atom_id res chain seq x y z
N MET A 1 -64.93 -11.41 -0.43
CA MET A 1 -64.14 -11.18 -1.66
C MET A 1 -62.77 -10.64 -1.23
N PHE A 2 -61.77 -10.74 -2.11
CA PHE A 2 -60.44 -10.14 -1.96
C PHE A 2 -60.55 -8.58 -1.99
N SER A 3 -59.55 -7.76 -1.64
CA SER A 3 -58.09 -8.03 -1.51
C SER A 3 -57.39 -7.15 -0.44
N LYS A 4 -56.06 -7.34 -0.31
CA LYS A 4 -55.10 -6.61 0.55
C LYS A 4 -54.95 -5.12 0.19
N ILE A 5 -54.36 -4.31 1.08
CA ILE A 5 -53.04 -3.64 0.85
C ILE A 5 -52.43 -3.09 2.16
N LEU A 6 -51.10 -2.94 2.13
CA LEU A 6 -50.08 -2.60 3.14
C LEU A 6 -50.48 -1.98 4.51
N LEU A 7 -49.75 -2.43 5.53
CA LEU A 7 -49.34 -1.65 6.71
C LEU A 7 -47.80 -1.66 6.71
N SER A 8 -47.14 -0.50 6.79
CA SER A 8 -45.67 -0.40 6.80
C SER A 8 -45.11 -0.63 8.21
N CYS A 9 -44.06 -1.44 8.31
CA CYS A 9 -43.35 -1.64 9.58
C CYS A 9 -42.41 -0.45 9.85
N LEU A 10 -42.33 -0.03 11.11
CA LEU A 10 -41.13 0.62 11.61
C LEU A 10 -40.13 -0.49 11.96
N LEU A 11 -38.92 -0.41 11.43
CA LEU A 11 -37.78 -1.20 11.90
C LEU A 11 -36.95 -0.34 12.85
N SER A 12 -36.53 -0.94 13.96
CA SER A 12 -35.80 -0.28 15.04
C SER A 12 -34.33 -0.70 15.01
N ILE A 13 -33.43 0.26 14.86
CA ILE A 13 -31.98 0.08 14.88
C ILE A 13 -31.48 0.04 16.34
N PRO A 14 -30.60 -0.89 16.73
CA PRO A 14 -29.81 -0.82 17.95
C PRO A 14 -28.36 -0.39 17.66
N LEU A 15 -27.77 0.44 18.53
CA LEU A 15 -26.34 0.79 18.48
C LEU A 15 -25.45 -0.30 19.08
N ILE A 16 -24.18 -0.29 18.70
CA ILE A 16 -23.13 -1.23 19.12
C ILE A 16 -22.43 -0.79 20.43
N PHE A 17 -21.83 -1.78 21.12
CA PHE A 17 -20.95 -1.72 22.30
C PHE A 17 -21.46 -1.12 23.62
N CYS A 18 -21.62 -2.00 24.62
CA CYS A 18 -21.36 -1.66 26.03
C CYS A 18 -20.85 -2.89 26.81
N GLY A 19 -19.59 -2.87 27.24
CA GLY A 19 -19.00 -3.93 28.07
C GLY A 19 -19.11 -3.64 29.56
N LEU A 20 -19.82 -4.48 30.32
CA LEU A 20 -19.89 -4.42 31.79
C LEU A 20 -20.11 -5.83 32.40
N SER A 21 -19.49 -6.11 33.55
CA SER A 21 -19.39 -7.46 34.12
C SER A 21 -19.96 -7.56 35.55
N VAL A 22 -20.81 -8.56 35.81
CA VAL A 22 -21.35 -8.93 37.14
C VAL A 22 -21.78 -10.43 37.14
N PRO A 23 -21.98 -11.08 38.32
CA PRO A 23 -21.54 -12.48 38.50
C PRO A 23 -22.65 -13.55 38.45
N ILE A 24 -22.21 -14.81 38.29
CA ILE A 24 -23.05 -16.01 38.38
C ILE A 24 -23.10 -16.53 39.83
N GLN A 25 -24.29 -17.00 40.25
CA GLN A 25 -24.53 -17.60 41.56
C GLN A 25 -24.87 -19.09 41.42
N GLU A 26 -24.12 -19.97 42.08
CA GLU A 26 -24.31 -21.43 42.00
C GLU A 26 -25.60 -21.93 42.68
N THR A 27 -26.28 -22.90 42.05
CA THR A 27 -27.00 -23.99 42.73
C THR A 27 -26.84 -25.29 41.92
N SER A 28 -27.07 -26.46 42.54
CA SER A 28 -26.34 -27.69 42.18
C SER A 28 -27.20 -28.95 42.00
N LEU A 29 -26.68 -29.87 41.16
CA LEU A 29 -27.01 -31.30 41.05
C LEU A 29 -28.43 -31.62 40.50
N ASP A 30 -28.69 -32.80 39.92
CA ASP A 30 -27.96 -34.07 40.00
C ASP A 30 -27.79 -34.77 38.63
N SER A 31 -26.97 -35.83 38.56
CA SER A 31 -26.42 -36.37 37.30
C SER A 31 -26.64 -37.87 37.10
N ASN A 32 -26.77 -38.34 35.85
CA ASN A 32 -26.48 -39.72 35.43
C ASN A 32 -26.43 -39.89 33.89
N ASN A 33 -25.22 -40.05 33.34
CA ASN A 33 -24.86 -40.68 32.05
C ASN A 33 -25.47 -40.15 30.71
N ALA A 34 -24.69 -39.93 29.64
CA ALA A 34 -23.23 -40.05 29.47
C ALA A 34 -22.73 -39.37 28.17
N VAL A 35 -21.40 -39.42 27.99
CA VAL A 35 -20.59 -39.15 26.77
C VAL A 35 -20.13 -37.71 26.54
N ILE A 36 -18.79 -37.56 26.46
CA ILE A 36 -17.98 -36.38 26.10
C ILE A 36 -18.29 -35.09 26.88
N LYS A 37 -17.44 -34.79 27.86
CA LYS A 37 -17.33 -33.48 28.49
C LYS A 37 -16.18 -32.68 27.90
N SER A 38 -16.42 -31.39 27.65
CA SER A 38 -15.39 -30.35 27.70
C SER A 38 -15.01 -30.03 29.16
N SER A 39 -13.83 -29.42 29.35
CA SER A 39 -13.58 -28.23 30.19
C SER A 39 -12.18 -28.22 30.81
N ALA A 40 -11.46 -27.11 30.63
CA ALA A 40 -10.42 -26.54 31.50
C ALA A 40 -9.37 -27.46 32.18
N ILE A 41 -8.10 -27.21 31.85
CA ILE A 41 -6.98 -27.33 32.79
C ILE A 41 -6.56 -25.89 33.15
N SER A 42 -6.05 -25.69 34.37
CA SER A 42 -5.75 -24.39 34.94
C SER A 42 -4.44 -23.77 34.45
N ASP A 43 -4.24 -22.50 34.76
CA ASP A 43 -2.91 -21.91 34.90
C ASP A 43 -2.07 -22.67 35.97
N ASP A 44 -0.75 -22.45 35.88
CA ASP A 44 0.35 -23.10 36.62
C ASP A 44 0.61 -24.60 36.36
N ASP A 45 1.92 -24.92 36.30
CA ASP A 45 2.56 -26.23 36.11
C ASP A 45 2.24 -27.05 34.84
N LEU A 46 2.99 -26.76 33.76
CA LEU A 46 3.91 -27.76 33.17
C LEU A 46 4.91 -27.15 32.16
N ILE A 47 6.08 -26.73 32.66
CA ILE A 47 7.27 -26.46 31.83
C ILE A 47 8.17 -27.70 31.85
N SER A 48 8.47 -28.29 30.67
CA SER A 48 9.83 -28.71 30.27
C SER A 48 9.85 -29.44 28.92
N GLU A 49 10.70 -28.97 28.00
CA GLU A 49 11.63 -29.78 27.17
C GLU A 49 11.08 -30.85 26.19
N THR A 50 11.53 -30.96 24.93
CA THR A 50 12.53 -30.20 24.14
C THR A 50 12.15 -30.15 22.66
N SER A 51 12.25 -28.95 22.05
CA SER A 51 12.72 -28.78 20.66
C SER A 51 13.82 -27.70 20.55
N ALA A 52 14.34 -27.24 21.69
CA ALA A 52 15.41 -26.25 21.78
C ALA A 52 16.79 -26.95 21.79
N ASP A 53 17.16 -27.56 20.66
CA ASP A 53 18.56 -27.98 20.41
C ASP A 53 18.88 -28.05 18.90
N LEU A 54 18.57 -26.97 18.18
CA LEU A 54 19.05 -26.69 16.82
C LEU A 54 19.07 -25.17 16.59
N LEU A 55 20.05 -24.70 15.81
CA LEU A 55 20.26 -23.31 15.38
C LEU A 55 20.56 -22.28 16.48
N ALA A 56 21.83 -22.25 16.90
CA ALA A 56 22.44 -21.04 17.43
C ALA A 56 22.91 -20.15 16.26
N SER A 57 22.02 -19.29 15.79
CA SER A 57 22.27 -18.25 14.77
C SER A 57 21.25 -17.12 14.91
N ASP A 58 21.64 -15.88 14.60
CA ASP A 58 20.86 -14.66 14.87
C ASP A 58 19.54 -14.62 14.06
N ASP A 59 18.45 -15.13 14.64
CA ASP A 59 17.14 -15.26 14.00
C ASP A 59 16.06 -14.46 14.72
N LYS A 60 15.14 -13.84 13.95
CA LYS A 60 14.08 -12.97 14.48
C LYS A 60 12.81 -13.75 14.76
N THR A 61 12.23 -13.59 15.95
CA THR A 61 10.98 -14.24 16.33
C THR A 61 9.75 -13.52 15.78
N LEU A 62 8.59 -14.21 15.75
CA LEU A 62 7.29 -13.65 15.34
C LEU A 62 6.83 -12.43 16.19
N THR A 63 7.57 -12.07 17.24
CA THR A 63 7.40 -10.85 18.04
C THR A 63 7.54 -9.56 17.25
N ASP A 64 8.19 -9.62 16.09
CA ASP A 64 8.64 -8.42 15.36
C ASP A 64 7.69 -8.02 14.22
N VAL A 65 6.64 -8.80 13.90
CA VAL A 65 5.72 -8.52 12.79
C VAL A 65 4.94 -7.22 13.04
N ASN A 66 4.92 -6.32 12.06
CA ASN A 66 4.13 -5.09 12.11
C ASN A 66 3.25 -4.82 10.88
N ILE A 67 3.42 -5.53 9.77
CA ILE A 67 2.55 -5.44 8.58
C ILE A 67 2.07 -6.84 8.16
N VAL A 68 0.85 -6.91 7.63
CA VAL A 68 0.23 -8.08 7.00
C VAL A 68 -0.09 -7.74 5.55
N ASN A 69 0.37 -8.56 4.61
CA ASN A 69 0.07 -8.42 3.18
C ASN A 69 -0.85 -9.57 2.74
N TYR A 70 -1.90 -9.26 1.97
CA TYR A 70 -2.86 -10.21 1.40
C TYR A 70 -2.90 -10.11 -0.11
N ASP A 71 -2.45 -11.16 -0.79
CA ASP A 71 -2.47 -11.29 -2.26
C ASP A 71 -3.89 -11.68 -2.73
N LEU A 72 -4.57 -10.75 -3.41
CA LEU A 72 -5.94 -10.90 -3.90
C LEU A 72 -6.08 -11.99 -4.97
N SER A 73 -5.01 -12.31 -5.70
CA SER A 73 -5.02 -13.30 -6.78
C SER A 73 -5.00 -14.75 -6.30
N SER A 74 -4.48 -14.97 -5.09
CA SER A 74 -4.17 -16.29 -4.54
C SER A 74 -4.74 -16.55 -3.15
N GLY A 75 -5.26 -15.51 -2.47
CA GLY A 75 -5.70 -15.57 -1.07
C GLY A 75 -4.55 -15.75 -0.07
N ALA A 76 -3.30 -15.51 -0.50
CA ALA A 76 -2.13 -15.75 0.33
C ALA A 76 -1.89 -14.59 1.30
N THR A 77 -1.99 -14.88 2.61
CA THR A 77 -1.58 -13.94 3.67
C THR A 77 -0.09 -14.13 3.99
N THR A 78 0.66 -13.03 4.03
CA THR A 78 2.07 -12.99 4.49
C THR A 78 2.24 -11.95 5.59
N PHE A 79 3.30 -12.12 6.39
CA PHE A 79 3.56 -11.35 7.60
C PHE A 79 5.00 -10.84 7.56
N GLU A 80 5.19 -9.53 7.75
CA GLU A 80 6.51 -8.90 7.63
C GLU A 80 6.83 -7.92 8.76
N TYR A 81 8.13 -7.63 8.90
CA TYR A 81 8.63 -6.56 9.76
C TYR A 81 9.27 -5.46 8.91
N PHE A 82 8.57 -4.33 8.84
CA PHE A 82 9.11 -3.10 8.27
C PHE A 82 9.83 -2.26 9.34
N ASP A 83 11.16 -2.24 9.26
CA ASP A 83 12.02 -1.40 10.10
C ASP A 83 12.13 0.01 9.53
N MET A 84 11.24 0.91 9.98
CA MET A 84 11.22 2.30 9.53
C MET A 84 12.52 3.05 9.83
N TYR A 85 13.23 2.72 10.92
CA TYR A 85 14.47 3.39 11.30
C TYR A 85 15.65 2.94 10.41
N SER A 86 15.75 1.64 10.11
CA SER A 86 16.72 1.14 9.13
C SER A 86 16.42 1.64 7.71
N TYR A 87 15.14 1.83 7.36
CA TYR A 87 14.74 2.45 6.10
C TYR A 87 15.12 3.94 6.03
N GLU A 88 14.83 4.71 7.08
CA GLU A 88 15.23 6.12 7.20
C GLU A 88 16.76 6.28 7.13
N ALA A 89 17.50 5.52 7.93
CA ALA A 89 18.96 5.59 8.01
C ALA A 89 19.67 5.24 6.68
N LYS A 90 19.08 4.37 5.85
CA LYS A 90 19.58 4.14 4.48
C LYS A 90 19.35 5.37 3.60
N ASN A 91 18.12 5.87 3.56
CA ASN A 91 17.70 6.93 2.64
C ASN A 91 18.20 8.34 3.02
N SER A 92 18.59 8.59 4.27
CA SER A 92 19.18 9.87 4.71
C SER A 92 20.68 9.99 4.38
N ASN A 93 21.41 8.88 4.29
CA ASN A 93 22.82 8.89 3.88
C ASN A 93 22.99 9.20 2.39
N SER A 94 22.07 8.75 1.53
CA SER A 94 22.07 9.05 0.07
C SER A 94 22.11 10.55 -0.24
N ILE A 95 21.39 11.36 0.55
CA ILE A 95 21.30 12.83 0.38
C ILE A 95 22.67 13.49 0.59
N ASN A 96 23.45 13.01 1.58
CA ASN A 96 24.77 13.55 1.86
C ASN A 96 25.77 13.24 0.72
N GLU A 97 25.77 12.03 0.18
CA GLU A 97 26.68 11.69 -0.92
C GLU A 97 26.32 12.42 -2.23
N LEU A 98 25.03 12.56 -2.55
CA LEU A 98 24.57 13.33 -3.72
C LEU A 98 25.05 14.80 -3.67
N SER A 99 25.02 15.44 -2.50
CA SER A 99 25.53 16.81 -2.32
C SER A 99 27.04 16.96 -2.56
N SER A 100 27.80 15.86 -2.55
CA SER A 100 29.27 15.85 -2.62
C SER A 100 29.83 15.62 -4.04
N ASN A 101 29.02 15.08 -4.96
CA ASN A 101 29.45 14.59 -6.28
C ASN A 101 28.82 15.34 -7.48
N SER A 102 28.22 16.52 -7.26
CA SER A 102 27.53 17.31 -8.29
C SER A 102 28.47 17.98 -9.31
N SER A 103 29.19 17.19 -10.12
CA SER A 103 29.96 17.65 -11.27
C SER A 103 29.82 16.73 -12.50
N VAL A 104 28.59 16.35 -12.83
CA VAL A 104 28.24 15.68 -14.10
C VAL A 104 27.88 16.76 -15.13
N ASN A 105 28.40 16.64 -16.35
CA ASN A 105 28.11 17.59 -17.43
C ASN A 105 26.84 17.19 -18.19
N ASP A 106 26.03 18.18 -18.53
CA ASP A 106 24.89 18.05 -19.45
C ASP A 106 25.30 17.41 -20.78
N VAL A 107 24.66 16.28 -21.09
CA VAL A 107 24.65 15.64 -22.42
C VAL A 107 23.22 15.20 -22.73
N GLY A 108 22.36 16.16 -23.05
CA GLY A 108 20.93 15.97 -23.22
C GLY A 108 20.50 14.80 -24.13
N GLY A 109 19.62 13.96 -23.59
CA GLY A 109 18.77 13.01 -24.29
C GLY A 109 17.46 12.88 -23.53
N ALA A 110 16.37 13.40 -24.08
CA ALA A 110 15.10 13.51 -23.36
C ALA A 110 14.44 12.13 -23.14
N LEU A 111 14.62 11.60 -21.94
CA LEU A 111 13.67 10.71 -21.26
C LEU A 111 13.17 11.49 -20.06
N ASP A 112 11.85 11.43 -19.79
CA ASP A 112 11.29 12.11 -18.63
C ASP A 112 11.71 11.37 -17.34
N GLU A 113 12.77 11.87 -16.71
CA GLU A 113 13.20 11.45 -15.39
C GLU A 113 12.08 11.76 -14.40
N VAL A 114 11.36 10.72 -13.97
CA VAL A 114 10.46 10.77 -12.82
C VAL A 114 11.36 10.90 -11.60
N ASN A 115 11.80 12.14 -11.34
CA ASN A 115 12.72 12.46 -10.27
C ASN A 115 12.16 11.95 -8.96
N VAL A 116 13.01 11.32 -8.13
CA VAL A 116 12.57 10.87 -6.82
C VAL A 116 12.15 12.12 -6.05
N PRO A 117 10.92 12.21 -5.52
CA PRO A 117 10.59 13.33 -4.65
C PRO A 117 11.44 13.16 -3.40
N ASP A 118 12.45 14.00 -3.26
CA ASP A 118 13.26 14.09 -2.05
C ASP A 118 12.33 14.33 -0.87
N PHE A 119 12.66 13.68 0.26
CA PHE A 119 11.96 13.92 1.50
C PHE A 119 12.71 15.00 2.28
N GLU A 120 11.99 16.05 2.65
CA GLU A 120 12.52 17.15 3.43
C GLU A 120 12.13 16.95 4.89
N ILE A 121 13.07 17.23 5.80
CA ILE A 121 12.87 17.12 7.25
C ILE A 121 12.76 18.54 7.80
N HIS A 122 11.58 18.94 8.24
CA HIS A 122 11.37 20.19 8.95
C HIS A 122 11.25 19.95 10.46
N GLN A 123 12.09 20.64 11.22
CA GLN A 123 12.06 20.65 12.68
C GLN A 123 11.01 21.65 13.17
N VAL A 124 9.95 21.15 13.82
CA VAL A 124 8.87 21.98 14.39
C VAL A 124 8.86 21.79 15.90
N GLY A 125 9.53 22.72 16.60
CA GLY A 125 9.78 22.59 18.03
C GLY A 125 10.89 21.56 18.29
N ASP A 126 10.55 20.50 19.02
CA ASP A 126 11.43 19.36 19.32
C ASP A 126 11.05 18.10 18.49
N THR A 127 10.33 18.28 17.37
CA THR A 127 9.76 17.17 16.56
C THR A 127 10.18 17.27 15.09
N ASP A 128 10.76 16.18 14.56
CA ASP A 128 10.97 15.94 13.14
C ASP A 128 9.65 15.72 12.40
N MET A 129 9.30 16.63 11.48
CA MET A 129 8.22 16.46 10.52
C MET A 129 8.80 16.14 9.14
N TYR A 130 8.62 14.90 8.72
CA TYR A 130 8.96 14.42 7.38
C TYR A 130 7.87 14.83 6.39
N TYR A 131 8.24 15.33 5.22
CA TYR A 131 7.31 15.41 4.09
C TYR A 131 7.99 15.02 2.78
N VAL A 132 7.17 14.64 1.79
CA VAL A 132 7.62 14.25 0.46
C VAL A 132 6.63 14.76 -0.58
N ASN A 133 7.15 15.41 -1.62
CA ASN A 133 6.36 16.03 -2.68
C ASN A 133 5.51 14.99 -3.44
N GLY A 134 4.31 15.42 -3.83
CA GLY A 134 3.44 14.63 -4.71
C GLY A 134 3.82 14.75 -6.18
N TYR A 135 3.06 14.09 -7.04
CA TYR A 135 3.16 14.22 -8.50
C TYR A 135 1.82 14.66 -9.09
N THR A 136 1.87 15.62 -10.02
CA THR A 136 0.70 16.09 -10.78
C THR A 136 1.13 16.18 -12.25
N PRO A 137 0.55 15.37 -13.15
CA PRO A 137 0.83 15.46 -14.58
C PRO A 137 0.55 16.84 -15.16
N LEU A 138 1.39 17.30 -16.09
CA LEU A 138 1.29 18.65 -16.71
C LEU A 138 -0.01 18.91 -17.48
N THR A 139 -0.85 17.89 -17.68
CA THR A 139 -2.17 17.96 -18.32
C THR A 139 -3.32 18.23 -17.34
N ALA A 140 -3.12 18.11 -16.03
CA ALA A 140 -4.17 18.24 -15.01
C ALA A 140 -4.26 19.69 -14.48
N SER A 141 -4.88 20.59 -15.23
CA SER A 141 -5.05 22.01 -14.85
C SER A 141 -6.02 22.21 -13.69
N SER A 142 -5.61 23.02 -12.70
CA SER A 142 -6.40 23.43 -11.53
C SER A 142 -7.21 24.72 -11.76
N GLU A 143 -8.51 24.71 -11.48
CA GLU A 143 -9.37 25.91 -11.35
C GLU A 143 -10.37 25.73 -10.19
N GLU A 144 -10.81 26.83 -9.57
CA GLU A 144 -11.57 26.89 -8.30
C GLU A 144 -13.06 26.50 -8.43
N ILE A 145 -13.68 26.02 -7.33
CA ILE A 145 -15.06 25.48 -7.26
C ILE A 145 -16.04 26.43 -6.50
N LYS A 146 -17.36 26.20 -6.64
CA LYS A 146 -18.46 26.88 -5.91
C LYS A 146 -19.68 25.97 -5.65
N ASP A 147 -20.50 26.37 -4.69
CA ASP A 147 -21.40 25.56 -3.86
C ASP A 147 -22.88 25.50 -4.33
N GLU A 148 -23.64 24.49 -3.87
CA GLU A 148 -25.09 24.54 -3.51
C GLU A 148 -25.51 23.25 -2.73
N GLU A 149 -26.55 23.32 -1.88
CA GLU A 149 -26.85 22.43 -0.72
C GLU A 149 -27.79 21.20 -0.97
N ALA A 150 -27.77 20.17 -0.08
CA ALA A 150 -28.89 19.22 0.17
C ALA A 150 -28.75 18.36 1.48
N ASP A 151 -29.82 18.25 2.27
CA ASP A 151 -29.90 17.67 3.64
C ASP A 151 -29.66 16.12 3.82
N ASP A 152 -29.03 15.77 4.96
CA ASP A 152 -29.32 14.70 5.98
C ASP A 152 -29.70 13.26 5.51
N ILE A 153 -29.16 12.15 6.02
CA ILE A 153 -28.43 11.77 7.26
C ILE A 153 -27.41 10.64 6.89
N ASP A 154 -26.47 10.13 7.70
CA ASP A 154 -26.07 10.29 9.11
C ASP A 154 -24.55 10.55 9.22
N ALA A 155 -24.11 11.29 10.26
CA ALA A 155 -22.73 11.81 10.54
C ALA A 155 -22.37 13.23 10.00
N ILE A 156 -23.40 14.02 9.66
CA ILE A 156 -23.35 15.49 9.59
C ILE A 156 -23.20 16.11 10.98
N ILE A 157 -22.36 17.14 11.15
CA ILE A 157 -22.12 17.86 12.40
C ILE A 157 -22.77 19.27 12.34
N GLY A 158 -24.09 19.30 12.25
CA GLY A 158 -24.89 20.53 12.27
C GLY A 158 -25.73 20.71 11.00
N THR A 159 -25.27 21.58 10.11
CA THR A 159 -25.80 21.74 8.74
C THR A 159 -24.82 21.11 7.77
N ASP A 160 -25.29 20.39 6.75
CA ASP A 160 -24.44 19.74 5.77
C ASP A 160 -23.76 20.77 4.85
N GLU A 161 -22.48 21.05 5.12
CA GLU A 161 -21.68 22.04 4.38
C GLU A 161 -20.88 21.40 3.22
N ARG A 162 -21.15 20.14 2.86
CA ARG A 162 -20.49 19.44 1.73
C ARG A 162 -20.97 19.95 0.38
N THR A 163 -20.06 20.08 -0.58
CA THR A 163 -20.34 20.51 -1.95
C THR A 163 -19.97 19.44 -2.97
N GLN A 164 -20.70 19.35 -4.10
CA GLN A 164 -20.38 18.36 -5.14
C GLN A 164 -19.21 18.84 -6.01
N VAL A 165 -18.12 18.07 -6.02
CA VAL A 165 -17.01 18.29 -6.95
C VAL A 165 -17.51 17.98 -8.37
N THR A 166 -17.57 19.00 -9.23
CA THR A 166 -18.01 18.81 -10.62
C THR A 166 -16.85 18.49 -11.58
N ASN A 167 -15.66 19.03 -11.32
CA ASN A 167 -14.47 18.91 -12.18
C ASN A 167 -13.49 17.81 -11.73
N THR A 168 -14.01 16.63 -11.43
CA THR A 168 -13.29 15.52 -10.76
C THR A 168 -12.08 14.95 -11.52
N LYS A 169 -11.86 15.33 -12.79
CA LYS A 169 -10.73 14.86 -13.62
C LYS A 169 -9.49 15.76 -13.52
N THR A 170 -9.36 16.55 -12.45
CA THR A 170 -8.28 17.54 -12.30
C THR A 170 -7.62 17.51 -10.93
N GLY A 171 -6.41 18.06 -10.84
CA GLY A 171 -5.71 18.36 -9.59
C GLY A 171 -5.68 17.20 -8.59
N SER A 172 -6.23 17.44 -7.40
CA SER A 172 -6.33 16.46 -6.32
C SER A 172 -7.51 15.49 -6.48
N TYR A 173 -8.57 15.89 -7.17
CA TYR A 173 -9.77 15.07 -7.35
C TYR A 173 -9.49 13.85 -8.23
N LEU A 174 -8.70 13.99 -9.30
CA LEU A 174 -8.30 12.85 -10.15
C LEU A 174 -7.46 11.81 -9.39
N LYS A 175 -6.83 12.20 -8.29
CA LYS A 175 -6.04 11.32 -7.42
C LYS A 175 -6.92 10.54 -6.43
N THR A 176 -8.22 10.81 -6.37
CA THR A 176 -9.17 10.19 -5.43
C THR A 176 -10.07 9.22 -6.20
N ALA A 177 -10.29 8.02 -5.69
CA ALA A 177 -11.05 6.96 -6.32
C ALA A 177 -12.33 6.61 -5.56
N TYR A 178 -13.38 6.33 -6.33
CA TYR A 178 -14.47 5.47 -5.88
C TYR A 178 -13.91 4.05 -5.84
N MET A 179 -13.77 3.48 -4.65
CA MET A 179 -13.29 2.11 -4.46
C MET A 179 -14.49 1.19 -4.29
N THR A 180 -14.51 0.06 -4.99
CA THR A 180 -15.46 -1.04 -4.71
C THR A 180 -14.70 -2.28 -4.30
N TYR A 181 -15.21 -2.99 -3.32
CA TYR A 181 -14.62 -4.22 -2.81
C TYR A 181 -15.71 -5.27 -2.58
N THR A 182 -15.39 -6.52 -2.94
CA THR A 182 -16.38 -7.60 -3.06
C THR A 182 -15.89 -8.84 -2.32
N TYR A 183 -16.80 -9.44 -1.55
CA TYR A 183 -16.62 -10.70 -0.83
C TYR A 183 -17.51 -11.76 -1.49
N ASP A 184 -16.94 -12.87 -1.93
CA ASP A 184 -17.64 -13.97 -2.57
C ASP A 184 -18.01 -15.06 -1.55
N ASN A 185 -19.12 -15.76 -1.79
CA ASN A 185 -19.63 -16.84 -0.94
C ASN A 185 -19.97 -16.38 0.51
N VAL A 186 -20.47 -15.16 0.68
CA VAL A 186 -21.12 -14.74 1.93
C VAL A 186 -22.48 -15.44 2.05
N TYR A 187 -22.84 -15.89 3.25
CA TYR A 187 -24.10 -16.60 3.49
C TYR A 187 -25.22 -15.60 3.82
N ASN A 188 -26.34 -15.70 3.09
CA ASN A 188 -27.55 -14.92 3.35
C ASN A 188 -28.54 -15.79 4.15
N GLU A 189 -28.84 -15.40 5.38
CA GLU A 189 -29.78 -16.07 6.29
C GLU A 189 -31.22 -16.05 5.75
N ALA A 190 -31.66 -14.92 5.19
CA ALA A 190 -33.03 -14.68 4.78
C ALA A 190 -33.41 -15.44 3.49
N GLU A 191 -32.48 -15.56 2.55
CA GLU A 191 -32.66 -16.33 1.30
C GLU A 191 -32.17 -17.78 1.40
N ASN A 192 -31.36 -18.13 2.42
CA ASN A 192 -30.68 -19.43 2.56
C ASN A 192 -29.80 -19.73 1.32
N THR A 193 -28.97 -18.76 0.95
CA THR A 193 -28.11 -18.77 -0.26
C THR A 193 -26.68 -18.36 0.07
N TYR A 194 -25.78 -18.59 -0.88
CA TYR A 194 -24.45 -17.98 -0.89
C TYR A 194 -24.40 -17.00 -2.07
N GLU A 195 -23.92 -15.77 -1.83
CA GLU A 195 -23.84 -14.73 -2.84
C GLU A 195 -22.58 -13.85 -2.70
N SER A 196 -22.45 -12.86 -3.57
CA SER A 196 -21.32 -11.92 -3.62
C SER A 196 -21.76 -10.56 -3.06
N VAL A 197 -21.22 -10.18 -1.91
CA VAL A 197 -21.52 -8.89 -1.26
C VAL A 197 -20.51 -7.85 -1.75
N SER A 198 -20.99 -6.77 -2.36
CA SER A 198 -20.13 -5.73 -2.95
C SER A 198 -20.44 -4.35 -2.37
N ASN A 199 -19.47 -3.84 -1.61
CA ASN A 199 -19.50 -2.57 -0.90
C ASN A 199 -18.64 -1.53 -1.61
N PHE A 200 -18.71 -0.26 -1.17
CA PHE A 200 -17.91 0.82 -1.73
C PHE A 200 -17.47 1.84 -0.68
N SER A 201 -16.37 2.53 -0.98
CA SER A 201 -15.85 3.63 -0.17
C SER A 201 -14.95 4.54 -0.99
N THR A 202 -14.12 5.36 -0.32
CA THR A 202 -13.12 6.22 -0.95
C THR A 202 -11.72 5.65 -0.78
N ALA A 203 -10.83 5.95 -1.72
CA ALA A 203 -9.40 5.69 -1.63
C ALA A 203 -8.63 6.79 -2.39
N PHE A 204 -7.31 6.92 -2.19
CA PHE A 204 -6.52 7.94 -2.90
C PHE A 204 -5.10 7.52 -3.26
N MET A 205 -4.63 7.99 -4.42
CA MET A 205 -3.34 7.64 -4.99
C MET A 205 -2.20 8.30 -4.21
N VAL A 206 -1.32 7.48 -3.66
CA VAL A 206 -0.11 7.90 -2.93
C VAL A 206 1.18 7.53 -3.67
N GLY A 207 1.14 6.58 -4.61
CA GLY A 207 2.28 6.22 -5.42
C GLY A 207 1.94 6.01 -6.90
N PRO A 208 2.92 5.57 -7.70
CA PRO A 208 2.72 5.21 -9.11
C PRO A 208 1.71 4.07 -9.28
N ASN A 209 1.76 3.05 -8.43
CA ASN A 209 0.82 1.93 -8.37
C ASN A 209 0.23 1.74 -6.96
N ILE A 210 0.26 2.75 -6.08
CA ILE A 210 -0.09 2.60 -4.66
C ILE A 210 -1.24 3.52 -4.27
N VAL A 211 -2.28 2.93 -3.64
CA VAL A 211 -3.45 3.63 -3.11
C VAL A 211 -3.51 3.50 -1.59
N ALA A 212 -4.03 4.50 -0.89
CA ALA A 212 -4.35 4.45 0.54
C ALA A 212 -5.87 4.55 0.77
N THR A 213 -6.36 3.90 1.82
CA THR A 213 -7.77 3.91 2.27
C THR A 213 -7.84 3.53 3.76
N ALA A 214 -9.04 3.46 4.34
CA ALA A 214 -9.24 2.99 5.71
C ALA A 214 -9.10 1.45 5.79
N GLY A 215 -8.65 0.95 6.94
CA GLY A 215 -8.44 -0.47 7.21
C GLY A 215 -9.73 -1.27 7.14
N HIS A 216 -10.81 -0.76 7.73
CA HIS A 216 -12.11 -1.44 7.73
C HIS A 216 -12.68 -1.62 6.32
N CYS A 217 -12.36 -0.77 5.34
CA CYS A 217 -12.80 -0.97 3.96
C CYS A 217 -12.33 -2.33 3.40
N LEU A 218 -11.12 -2.77 3.77
CA LEU A 218 -10.45 -3.93 3.18
C LEU A 218 -10.15 -5.07 4.18
N TYR A 219 -10.40 -4.86 5.47
CA TYR A 219 -10.38 -5.89 6.50
C TYR A 219 -11.45 -5.60 7.56
N GLN A 220 -12.61 -6.22 7.39
CA GLN A 220 -13.78 -6.09 8.26
C GLN A 220 -14.53 -7.41 8.34
N ASP A 221 -15.47 -7.48 9.28
CA ASP A 221 -16.54 -8.47 9.18
C ASP A 221 -17.46 -8.12 8.01
N VAL A 222 -18.04 -9.13 7.37
CA VAL A 222 -19.02 -8.97 6.27
C VAL A 222 -20.35 -9.68 6.61
N THR A 223 -20.45 -10.17 7.85
CA THR A 223 -21.53 -10.98 8.41
C THR A 223 -21.93 -10.42 9.78
N ASP A 224 -21.90 -9.08 9.91
CA ASP A 224 -22.24 -8.33 11.14
C ASP A 224 -23.57 -7.54 11.02
N SER A 225 -24.26 -7.65 9.87
CA SER A 225 -25.33 -6.73 9.51
C SER A 225 -26.37 -7.27 8.53
N GLY A 226 -27.62 -6.86 8.73
CA GLY A 226 -28.74 -7.14 7.83
C GLY A 226 -29.11 -8.63 7.75
N ASP A 227 -29.36 -9.11 6.53
CA ASP A 227 -29.66 -10.52 6.25
C ASP A 227 -28.40 -11.43 6.22
N TYR A 228 -27.23 -10.89 6.59
CA TYR A 228 -25.94 -11.59 6.65
C TYR A 228 -25.38 -11.73 8.09
N ASP A 229 -26.04 -11.16 9.12
CA ASP A 229 -25.59 -11.25 10.52
C ASP A 229 -25.61 -12.72 11.00
N ASP A 230 -24.43 -13.30 11.26
CA ASP A 230 -24.27 -14.71 11.69
C ASP A 230 -23.91 -14.87 13.18
N GLU A 231 -23.95 -13.78 13.96
CA GLU A 231 -23.48 -13.67 15.36
C GLU A 231 -21.98 -14.04 15.60
N ILE A 232 -21.15 -14.26 14.56
CA ILE A 232 -19.75 -14.72 14.70
C ILE A 232 -18.77 -13.71 14.13
N TYR A 233 -18.06 -12.98 14.99
CA TYR A 233 -17.04 -12.02 14.53
C TYR A 233 -15.91 -12.70 13.71
N ASN A 234 -15.89 -12.47 12.38
CA ASN A 234 -15.04 -13.21 11.44
C ASN A 234 -14.30 -12.33 10.40
N PRO A 235 -13.62 -11.25 10.82
CA PRO A 235 -13.02 -10.27 9.91
C PRO A 235 -12.08 -10.89 8.87
N ARG A 236 -12.30 -10.51 7.61
CA ARG A 236 -11.67 -11.11 6.42
C ARG A 236 -11.31 -10.04 5.39
N PHE A 237 -10.38 -10.37 4.50
CA PHE A 237 -10.08 -9.56 3.31
C PHE A 237 -11.12 -9.85 2.20
N PRO A 238 -11.38 -8.89 1.28
CA PRO A 238 -12.22 -9.13 0.12
C PRO A 238 -11.54 -10.05 -0.91
N ASP A 239 -12.34 -10.68 -1.76
CA ASP A 239 -11.89 -11.49 -2.90
C ASP A 239 -11.54 -10.61 -4.11
N LYS A 240 -12.06 -9.37 -4.17
CA LYS A 240 -11.71 -8.40 -5.21
C LYS A 240 -11.76 -6.95 -4.70
N VAL A 241 -10.83 -6.12 -5.18
CA VAL A 241 -10.83 -4.65 -5.01
C VAL A 241 -10.65 -3.96 -6.36
N GLU A 242 -11.42 -2.91 -6.62
CA GLU A 242 -11.40 -2.13 -7.87
C GLU A 242 -11.41 -0.62 -7.58
N PHE A 243 -10.69 0.15 -8.40
CA PHE A 243 -10.50 1.58 -8.22
C PHE A 243 -10.92 2.39 -9.44
N TYR A 244 -11.74 3.40 -9.21
CA TYR A 244 -12.35 4.25 -10.23
C TYR A 244 -11.98 5.72 -9.96
N PHE A 245 -10.84 6.17 -10.50
CA PHE A 245 -10.25 7.47 -10.16
C PHE A 245 -11.01 8.65 -10.79
N GLY A 246 -11.39 9.61 -9.94
CA GLY A 246 -12.08 10.83 -10.33
C GLY A 246 -13.46 10.61 -10.96
N VAL A 247 -14.15 9.48 -10.77
CA VAL A 247 -15.53 9.31 -11.30
C VAL A 247 -16.51 10.32 -10.70
N ASN A 248 -17.53 10.69 -11.47
CA ASN A 248 -18.61 11.58 -11.02
C ASN A 248 -20.00 11.10 -11.50
N SER A 249 -20.12 9.83 -11.86
CA SER A 249 -21.40 9.15 -12.06
C SER A 249 -21.23 7.64 -12.04
N LEU A 250 -22.26 6.92 -11.58
CA LEU A 250 -22.31 5.45 -11.64
C LEU A 250 -22.11 4.89 -13.07
N SER A 251 -22.42 5.65 -14.12
CA SER A 251 -22.15 5.27 -15.52
C SER A 251 -20.67 5.21 -15.90
N GLU A 252 -19.77 5.81 -15.12
CA GLU A 252 -18.32 5.67 -15.31
C GLU A 252 -17.74 4.44 -14.60
N VAL A 253 -18.48 3.82 -13.68
CA VAL A 253 -18.02 2.67 -12.88
C VAL A 253 -18.12 1.38 -13.71
N ASN A 254 -17.11 1.15 -14.55
CA ASN A 254 -16.91 -0.09 -15.33
C ASN A 254 -15.44 -0.26 -15.75
N SER A 255 -14.98 -1.49 -15.98
CA SER A 255 -13.59 -1.81 -16.33
C SER A 255 -13.10 -1.34 -17.70
N SER A 256 -13.91 -0.63 -18.49
CA SER A 256 -13.48 0.10 -19.69
C SER A 256 -13.24 1.59 -19.44
N TYR A 257 -13.29 2.03 -18.18
CA TYR A 257 -13.01 3.41 -17.76
C TYR A 257 -11.52 3.75 -17.86
N GLU A 258 -11.20 5.00 -18.25
CA GLU A 258 -9.83 5.42 -18.56
C GLU A 258 -8.89 5.32 -17.35
N TYR A 259 -9.39 5.71 -16.17
CA TYR A 259 -8.65 5.69 -14.91
C TYR A 259 -9.15 4.55 -13.99
N TYR A 260 -9.28 3.37 -14.57
CA TYR A 260 -9.56 2.10 -13.88
C TYR A 260 -8.27 1.36 -13.50
N ALA A 261 -8.26 0.75 -12.32
CA ALA A 261 -7.25 -0.22 -11.89
C ALA A 261 -7.89 -1.28 -10.96
N GLU A 262 -7.28 -2.46 -10.89
CA GLU A 262 -7.61 -3.53 -9.95
C GLU A 262 -6.53 -3.63 -8.86
N GLY A 263 -6.89 -4.06 -7.66
CA GLY A 263 -5.91 -4.32 -6.59
C GLY A 263 -5.26 -5.69 -6.74
N GLU A 264 -3.95 -5.78 -6.51
CA GLU A 264 -3.19 -7.04 -6.45
C GLU A 264 -2.88 -7.47 -5.01
N VAL A 265 -2.39 -6.54 -4.18
CA VAL A 265 -1.99 -6.82 -2.78
C VAL A 265 -2.55 -5.77 -1.85
N VAL A 266 -3.24 -6.19 -0.78
CA VAL A 266 -3.70 -5.33 0.32
C VAL A 266 -2.71 -5.43 1.47
N HIS A 267 -2.29 -4.30 2.04
CA HIS A 267 -1.42 -4.24 3.21
C HIS A 267 -2.12 -3.49 4.34
N ILE A 268 -2.13 -4.10 5.52
CA ILE A 268 -2.65 -3.50 6.77
C ILE A 268 -1.65 -3.70 7.90
N GLU A 269 -1.77 -2.87 8.94
CA GLU A 269 -0.96 -3.05 10.14
C GLU A 269 -1.31 -4.34 10.88
N TYR A 270 -0.31 -5.06 11.39
CA TYR A 270 -0.54 -6.26 12.20
C TYR A 270 -1.38 -5.98 13.45
N SER A 271 -1.20 -4.80 14.05
CA SER A 271 -2.03 -4.26 15.14
C SER A 271 -3.52 -4.24 14.80
N TYR A 272 -3.87 -3.90 13.54
CA TYR A 272 -5.24 -3.88 13.05
C TYR A 272 -5.74 -5.29 12.73
N TYR A 273 -4.92 -6.11 12.05
CA TYR A 273 -5.26 -7.51 11.72
C TYR A 273 -5.66 -8.35 12.95
N ILE A 274 -4.95 -8.21 14.07
CA ILE A 274 -5.25 -8.97 15.30
C ILE A 274 -6.39 -8.38 16.15
N SER A 275 -6.71 -7.09 15.97
CA SER A 275 -7.67 -6.35 16.79
C SER A 275 -8.12 -5.05 16.09
N PRO A 276 -9.04 -5.14 15.10
CA PRO A 276 -9.51 -3.97 14.35
C PRO A 276 -9.96 -2.82 15.26
N SER A 277 -9.37 -1.65 15.05
CA SER A 277 -9.57 -0.49 15.91
C SER A 277 -9.16 0.81 15.23
N PHE A 278 -9.84 1.91 15.58
CA PHE A 278 -9.61 3.24 14.99
C PHE A 278 -8.20 3.82 15.20
N ASP A 279 -7.29 3.20 15.98
CA ASP A 279 -5.89 3.65 16.07
C ASP A 279 -5.06 3.16 14.86
N HIS A 280 -5.45 2.03 14.27
CA HIS A 280 -4.71 1.36 13.21
C HIS A 280 -5.56 1.17 11.95
N ASP A 281 -6.66 1.94 11.83
CA ASP A 281 -7.63 1.86 10.74
C ASP A 281 -7.11 2.54 9.47
N TRP A 282 -6.15 1.87 8.84
CA TRP A 282 -5.56 2.23 7.55
C TRP A 282 -5.21 0.98 6.75
N ALA A 283 -5.29 1.12 5.42
CA ALA A 283 -4.81 0.13 4.47
C ALA A 283 -4.11 0.83 3.31
N VAL A 284 -3.19 0.12 2.67
CA VAL A 284 -2.64 0.50 1.36
C VAL A 284 -2.77 -0.67 0.39
N VAL A 285 -2.81 -0.38 -0.91
CA VAL A 285 -3.05 -1.39 -1.95
C VAL A 285 -2.10 -1.17 -3.12
N GLU A 286 -1.39 -2.22 -3.53
CA GLU A 286 -0.68 -2.30 -4.80
C GLU A 286 -1.69 -2.56 -5.94
N LEU A 287 -1.59 -1.78 -7.02
CA LEU A 287 -2.42 -1.87 -8.22
C LEU A 287 -1.78 -2.71 -9.31
N ASP A 288 -2.62 -3.27 -10.19
CA ASP A 288 -2.26 -4.01 -11.42
C ASP A 288 -1.40 -3.21 -12.43
N ARG A 289 -1.24 -1.91 -12.21
CA ARG A 289 -0.62 -0.96 -13.15
C ARG A 289 -0.21 0.35 -12.51
N ASP A 290 0.78 1.02 -13.10
CA ASP A 290 1.29 2.32 -12.66
C ASP A 290 0.37 3.52 -13.03
N LEU A 291 -0.92 3.46 -12.66
CA LEU A 291 -1.93 4.47 -13.01
C LEU A 291 -1.62 5.87 -12.44
N GLY A 292 -0.86 5.95 -11.35
CA GLY A 292 -0.40 7.20 -10.72
C GLY A 292 0.50 8.06 -11.60
N ASN A 293 1.12 7.50 -12.65
CA ASN A 293 1.79 8.31 -13.68
C ASN A 293 0.78 9.14 -14.52
N THR A 294 -0.50 8.78 -14.51
CA THR A 294 -1.57 9.39 -15.32
C THR A 294 -2.59 10.15 -14.47
N THR A 295 -2.92 9.67 -13.27
CA THR A 295 -3.76 10.40 -12.30
C THR A 295 -2.97 11.41 -11.45
N GLY A 296 -1.66 11.19 -11.29
CA GLY A 296 -0.88 11.82 -10.24
C GLY A 296 -1.04 11.13 -8.89
N TRP A 297 -0.24 11.53 -7.90
CA TRP A 297 -0.37 11.09 -6.51
C TRP A 297 -0.16 12.25 -5.54
N PHE A 298 -0.66 12.09 -4.32
CA PHE A 298 -0.60 13.12 -3.29
C PHE A 298 0.82 13.32 -2.72
N GLY A 299 1.11 14.54 -2.30
CA GLY A 299 2.21 14.77 -1.35
C GLY A 299 1.85 14.16 0.00
N ARG A 300 2.83 13.89 0.85
CA ARG A 300 2.61 13.32 2.19
C ARG A 300 3.35 14.11 3.24
N ILE A 301 2.77 14.27 4.42
CA ILE A 301 3.42 14.89 5.58
C ILE A 301 3.14 14.10 6.86
N ALA A 302 4.19 13.75 7.60
CA ALA A 302 4.13 12.92 8.78
C ALA A 302 3.76 13.72 10.04
N ASN A 303 2.84 13.18 10.85
CA ASN A 303 2.42 13.69 12.17
C ASN A 303 1.91 15.15 12.22
N TRP A 304 1.68 15.81 11.08
CA TRP A 304 1.31 17.22 10.98
C TRP A 304 0.12 17.58 11.88
N TYR A 305 0.15 18.76 12.51
CA TYR A 305 -0.98 19.22 13.30
C TYR A 305 -0.98 20.75 13.50
N ASP A 306 -2.03 21.40 12.99
CA ASP A 306 -2.36 22.79 13.31
C ASP A 306 -3.90 22.92 13.39
N THR A 307 -4.43 23.33 14.54
CA THR A 307 -5.88 23.51 14.75
C THR A 307 -6.46 24.76 14.08
N SER A 308 -5.61 25.60 13.49
CA SER A 308 -5.99 26.86 12.82
C SER A 308 -5.84 26.82 11.30
N ALA A 309 -5.18 25.79 10.77
CA ALA A 309 -5.05 25.57 9.33
C ALA A 309 -6.27 24.80 8.77
N PRO A 310 -6.74 25.12 7.55
CA PRO A 310 -7.79 24.37 6.90
C PRO A 310 -7.33 22.95 6.54
N VAL A 311 -8.27 22.01 6.61
CA VAL A 311 -8.11 20.62 6.17
C VAL A 311 -9.24 20.32 5.19
N ASP A 312 -8.88 20.03 3.94
CA ASP A 312 -9.80 19.61 2.90
C ASP A 312 -9.97 18.09 2.95
N THR A 313 -11.16 17.59 2.66
CA THR A 313 -11.39 16.18 2.38
C THR A 313 -12.45 16.00 1.30
N TYR A 314 -12.32 14.95 0.50
CA TYR A 314 -13.26 14.62 -0.57
C TYR A 314 -13.32 13.13 -0.86
N GLY A 315 -14.49 12.67 -1.27
CA GLY A 315 -14.77 11.26 -1.52
C GLY A 315 -16.20 11.01 -1.94
N TYR A 316 -16.69 9.81 -1.63
CA TYR A 316 -17.89 9.22 -2.22
C TYR A 316 -18.90 8.76 -1.15
N PRO A 317 -19.65 9.70 -0.54
CA PRO A 317 -20.65 9.38 0.47
C PRO A 317 -21.89 8.68 -0.10
N VAL A 318 -22.55 7.84 0.71
CA VAL A 318 -23.71 7.02 0.30
C VAL A 318 -25.06 7.76 0.29
N ASP A 319 -25.20 8.87 1.00
CA ASP A 319 -26.43 9.70 1.01
C ASP A 319 -26.61 10.50 -0.29
N LYS A 320 -25.52 10.76 -1.01
CA LYS A 320 -25.50 11.50 -2.27
C LYS A 320 -25.59 10.55 -3.49
N PRO A 321 -25.85 11.06 -4.71
CA PRO A 321 -26.00 10.20 -5.89
C PRO A 321 -24.77 9.30 -6.13
N ARG A 322 -24.99 7.98 -6.26
CA ARG A 322 -23.91 6.97 -6.24
C ARG A 322 -22.80 7.27 -7.24
N ALA A 323 -21.55 7.22 -6.75
CA ALA A 323 -20.32 7.56 -7.46
C ALA A 323 -20.23 9.02 -7.97
N THR A 324 -20.87 9.97 -7.28
CA THR A 324 -20.53 11.40 -7.34
C THR A 324 -19.54 11.75 -6.23
N MET A 325 -18.59 12.65 -6.52
CA MET A 325 -17.58 13.08 -5.54
C MET A 325 -18.05 14.34 -4.81
N TRP A 326 -17.84 14.39 -3.50
CA TRP A 326 -18.20 15.51 -2.63
C TRP A 326 -17.01 15.94 -1.77
N GLU A 327 -16.86 17.23 -1.56
CA GLU A 327 -15.79 17.85 -0.76
C GLU A 327 -16.32 18.68 0.41
N ILE A 328 -15.46 18.89 1.41
CA ILE A 328 -15.67 19.87 2.48
C ILE A 328 -14.30 20.29 3.06
N THR A 329 -14.20 21.55 3.50
CA THR A 329 -13.05 22.11 4.20
C THR A 329 -13.42 22.39 5.65
N GLY A 330 -12.65 21.87 6.60
CA GLY A 330 -12.81 22.17 8.03
C GLY A 330 -11.48 22.24 8.76
N ASN A 331 -11.43 21.82 10.03
CA ASN A 331 -10.22 21.82 10.86
C ASN A 331 -10.17 20.59 11.77
N PHE A 332 -8.97 20.24 12.23
CA PHE A 332 -8.84 19.35 13.39
C PHE A 332 -8.95 20.15 14.69
N TYR A 333 -9.72 19.66 15.67
CA TYR A 333 -9.77 20.26 17.01
C TYR A 333 -8.94 19.48 18.04
N ASN A 334 -8.61 18.21 17.76
CA ASN A 334 -7.80 17.35 18.65
C ASN A 334 -6.96 16.36 17.84
N LYS A 335 -5.84 15.89 18.43
CA LYS A 335 -4.96 14.85 17.89
C LYS A 335 -4.43 13.97 19.02
N THR A 336 -4.30 12.68 18.72
CA THR A 336 -3.52 11.68 19.47
C THR A 336 -2.35 11.21 18.60
N ASP A 337 -1.49 10.31 19.07
CA ASP A 337 -0.40 9.78 18.24
C ASP A 337 -0.92 9.19 16.93
N PHE A 338 -2.05 8.48 16.98
CA PHE A 338 -2.64 7.73 15.87
C PHE A 338 -3.91 8.33 15.24
N ARG A 339 -4.68 9.18 15.93
CA ARG A 339 -5.97 9.73 15.41
C ARG A 339 -6.04 11.25 15.41
N TYR A 340 -6.65 11.81 14.36
CA TYR A 340 -7.22 13.16 14.36
C TYR A 340 -8.70 13.13 14.74
N TYR A 341 -9.20 14.26 15.25
CA TYR A 341 -10.62 14.51 15.48
C TYR A 341 -10.99 15.90 14.94
N THR A 342 -12.13 15.98 14.28
CA THR A 342 -12.71 17.18 13.65
C THR A 342 -14.19 17.29 14.02
N ASN A 343 -14.69 18.51 14.17
CA ASN A 343 -16.08 18.81 14.55
C ASN A 343 -16.74 19.81 13.60
N ASN A 344 -16.20 19.92 12.39
CA ASN A 344 -16.66 20.78 11.29
C ASN A 344 -16.25 20.19 9.92
N ILE A 345 -16.19 18.86 9.83
CA ILE A 345 -15.96 18.09 8.60
C ILE A 345 -17.03 17.01 8.59
N ASP A 346 -18.09 17.29 7.86
CA ASP A 346 -19.20 16.38 7.61
C ASP A 346 -18.75 15.17 6.80
N THR A 347 -19.06 13.98 7.30
CA THR A 347 -18.76 12.72 6.63
C THR A 347 -19.95 11.79 6.78
N ILE A 348 -20.05 10.81 5.90
CA ILE A 348 -21.14 9.82 5.85
C ILE A 348 -20.48 8.50 5.40
N GLY A 349 -21.08 7.35 5.67
CA GLY A 349 -20.63 6.06 5.12
C GLY A 349 -20.29 6.15 3.62
N GLY A 350 -19.15 5.56 3.22
CA GLY A 350 -18.57 5.72 1.88
C GLY A 350 -17.45 6.78 1.81
N GLN A 351 -17.43 7.77 2.71
CA GLN A 351 -16.25 8.64 2.90
C GLN A 351 -15.05 7.88 3.50
N SER A 352 -15.24 6.70 4.08
CA SER A 352 -14.16 5.87 4.62
C SER A 352 -13.00 5.73 3.63
N GLY A 353 -11.81 6.16 4.04
CA GLY A 353 -10.61 6.22 3.21
C GLY A 353 -10.38 7.53 2.45
N SER A 354 -11.23 8.56 2.59
CA SER A 354 -10.98 9.89 2.02
C SER A 354 -9.70 10.52 2.59
N PRO A 355 -8.91 11.25 1.79
CA PRO A 355 -7.70 11.91 2.26
C PRO A 355 -8.02 13.13 3.15
N TYR A 356 -7.20 13.38 4.17
CA TYR A 356 -7.12 14.69 4.83
C TYR A 356 -5.96 15.48 4.23
N VAL A 357 -6.29 16.53 3.46
CA VAL A 357 -5.35 17.30 2.65
C VAL A 357 -5.17 18.70 3.20
N ILE A 358 -3.93 19.16 3.24
CA ILE A 358 -3.54 20.47 3.79
C ILE A 358 -2.57 21.20 2.85
N ALA A 359 -2.50 22.52 3.01
CA ALA A 359 -1.48 23.38 2.41
C ALA A 359 -0.27 23.48 3.35
N TYR A 360 0.95 23.26 2.84
CA TYR A 360 2.18 23.35 3.63
C TYR A 360 3.32 24.01 2.86
N SER A 361 4.05 24.90 3.54
CA SER A 361 5.20 25.64 2.99
C SER A 361 4.94 26.37 1.64
N GLY A 362 3.68 26.70 1.33
CA GLY A 362 3.29 27.34 0.06
C GLY A 362 3.02 26.37 -1.09
N VAL A 363 2.83 25.08 -0.80
CA VAL A 363 2.43 24.03 -1.74
C VAL A 363 1.17 23.34 -1.20
N ASP A 364 0.14 23.28 -2.04
CA ASP A 364 -1.13 22.63 -1.73
C ASP A 364 -1.10 21.14 -2.16
N GLY A 365 -1.89 20.29 -1.49
CA GLY A 365 -1.99 18.86 -1.86
C GLY A 365 -1.11 17.90 -1.05
N TYR A 366 -0.79 18.24 0.20
CA TYR A 366 -0.17 17.31 1.15
C TYR A 366 -1.23 16.54 1.94
N VAL A 367 -1.24 15.21 1.84
CA VAL A 367 -2.01 14.34 2.74
C VAL A 367 -1.32 14.25 4.10
N CYS A 368 -2.08 14.51 5.16
CA CYS A 368 -1.66 14.38 6.56
C CYS A 368 -2.34 13.21 7.30
N GLY A 369 -3.37 12.59 6.71
CA GLY A 369 -4.10 11.46 7.28
C GLY A 369 -5.19 10.89 6.37
N ILE A 370 -5.91 9.89 6.88
CA ILE A 370 -6.95 9.12 6.21
C ILE A 370 -8.22 9.19 7.06
N HIS A 371 -9.35 9.68 6.53
CA HIS A 371 -10.63 9.63 7.24
C HIS A 371 -11.09 8.18 7.43
N ALA A 372 -11.54 7.83 8.63
CA ALA A 372 -11.87 6.45 8.99
C ALA A 372 -13.08 6.26 9.92
N PHE A 373 -13.53 7.28 10.65
CA PHE A 373 -14.62 7.10 11.60
C PHE A 373 -15.47 8.36 11.85
N ALA A 374 -16.71 8.12 12.29
CA ALA A 374 -17.67 9.10 12.76
C ALA A 374 -18.18 8.73 14.16
N GLU A 375 -18.61 9.72 14.97
CA GLU A 375 -19.37 9.46 16.19
C GLU A 375 -20.83 9.09 15.87
N SER A 376 -21.44 8.20 16.67
CA SER A 376 -22.76 7.64 16.39
C SER A 376 -23.93 8.66 16.48
N ALA A 377 -24.94 8.43 15.65
CA ALA A 377 -25.85 9.45 15.10
C ALA A 377 -26.74 10.30 16.04
N ASP A 378 -26.91 9.99 17.32
CA ASP A 378 -27.89 10.70 18.19
C ASP A 378 -27.60 12.22 18.29
N ILE A 379 -26.33 12.59 18.49
CA ILE A 379 -25.73 13.90 18.21
C ILE A 379 -24.23 13.64 17.95
N PRO A 380 -23.76 13.55 16.70
CA PRO A 380 -22.33 13.43 16.42
C PRO A 380 -21.63 14.72 16.84
N THR A 381 -20.64 14.63 17.73
CA THR A 381 -19.83 15.77 18.17
C THR A 381 -18.45 15.80 17.49
N TYR A 382 -18.04 14.70 16.87
CA TYR A 382 -16.85 14.63 16.03
C TYR A 382 -16.90 13.53 14.95
N ASN A 383 -16.17 13.79 13.87
CA ASN A 383 -15.67 12.81 12.92
C ASN A 383 -14.14 12.72 13.07
N GLY A 384 -13.48 11.76 12.42
CA GLY A 384 -12.03 11.63 12.53
C GLY A 384 -11.41 10.55 11.65
N GLY A 385 -10.14 10.30 11.89
CA GLY A 385 -9.39 9.31 11.12
C GLY A 385 -7.92 9.19 11.50
N THR A 386 -7.26 8.26 10.83
CA THR A 386 -5.90 7.83 11.11
C THR A 386 -4.88 8.90 10.69
N VAL A 387 -3.99 9.26 11.60
CA VAL A 387 -2.85 10.15 11.37
C VAL A 387 -1.88 9.46 10.42
N LEU A 388 -1.33 10.19 9.45
CA LEU A 388 -0.17 9.69 8.70
C LEU A 388 1.07 9.76 9.60
N TYR A 389 1.21 8.82 10.53
CA TYR A 389 2.32 8.76 11.48
C TYR A 389 3.52 8.00 10.88
N ASN A 390 4.67 8.03 11.56
CA ASN A 390 5.96 7.59 10.98
C ASN A 390 5.93 6.21 10.30
N LEU A 391 5.27 5.20 10.88
CA LEU A 391 5.21 3.87 10.27
C LEU A 391 4.54 3.94 8.90
N ILE A 392 3.33 4.49 8.83
CA ILE A 392 2.56 4.63 7.59
C ILE A 392 3.32 5.49 6.57
N PHE A 393 3.89 6.61 7.01
CA PHE A 393 4.65 7.51 6.14
C PHE A 393 5.85 6.81 5.49
N HIS A 394 6.68 6.13 6.30
CA HIS A 394 7.87 5.42 5.79
C HIS A 394 7.49 4.16 5.00
N TYR A 395 6.41 3.45 5.38
CA TYR A 395 5.93 2.28 4.66
C TYR A 395 5.40 2.65 3.27
N ILE A 396 4.47 3.61 3.16
CA ILE A 396 4.01 4.12 1.86
C ILE A 396 5.19 4.66 1.05
N ARG A 397 6.13 5.38 1.69
CA ARG A 397 7.32 5.88 1.00
C ARG A 397 8.17 4.72 0.46
N SER A 398 8.26 3.57 1.15
CA SER A 398 9.10 2.46 0.70
C SER A 398 8.73 1.97 -0.70
N PHE A 399 7.43 1.83 -1.01
CA PHE A 399 6.97 1.54 -2.38
C PHE A 399 7.40 2.62 -3.38
N THR A 400 7.25 3.91 -3.05
CA THR A 400 7.65 4.99 -3.98
C THR A 400 9.18 5.08 -4.19
N THR A 401 9.99 4.73 -3.18
CA THR A 401 11.46 4.58 -3.35
C THR A 401 11.82 3.29 -4.10
N SER A 402 11.06 2.21 -3.90
CA SER A 402 11.25 0.97 -4.63
C SER A 402 10.86 1.12 -6.10
N TYR A 403 9.84 1.91 -6.44
CA TYR A 403 9.49 2.25 -7.83
C TYR A 403 10.53 3.15 -8.51
N SER A 404 11.05 4.17 -7.82
CA SER A 404 12.15 4.96 -8.38
C SER A 404 13.40 4.11 -8.61
N GLN A 405 13.66 3.11 -7.76
CA GLN A 405 14.67 2.08 -8.01
C GLN A 405 14.22 0.97 -8.99
N ALA A 406 12.93 0.79 -9.28
CA ALA A 406 12.45 -0.15 -10.30
C ALA A 406 12.77 0.36 -11.72
N ARG A 407 12.80 1.69 -11.93
CA ARG A 407 13.41 2.28 -13.14
C ARG A 407 14.94 2.30 -13.12
N GLN A 408 15.56 2.14 -11.94
CA GLN A 408 16.99 1.87 -11.78
C GLN A 408 17.24 0.37 -11.54
N TYR A 409 16.79 -0.48 -12.49
CA TYR A 409 16.91 -1.94 -12.44
C TYR A 409 18.18 -2.41 -11.69
N GLU A 410 18.03 -3.35 -10.76
CA GLU A 410 19.15 -3.85 -9.93
C GLU A 410 20.11 -4.69 -10.80
N TYR A 411 20.94 -3.99 -11.57
CA TYR A 411 21.90 -4.52 -12.56
C TYR A 411 23.06 -5.24 -11.85
N PRO A 412 23.36 -6.53 -12.18
CA PRO A 412 24.47 -7.25 -11.55
C PRO A 412 25.83 -6.63 -11.92
N THR A 413 26.70 -6.35 -10.95
CA THR A 413 28.02 -5.76 -11.28
C THR A 413 28.99 -6.80 -11.85
N LEU A 414 29.99 -6.31 -12.59
CA LEU A 414 31.06 -7.09 -13.19
C LEU A 414 32.41 -6.43 -12.90
N GLU A 415 33.35 -7.19 -12.30
CA GLU A 415 34.74 -6.75 -12.09
C GLU A 415 35.73 -7.78 -12.63
N VAL A 416 36.84 -7.33 -13.22
CA VAL A 416 37.94 -8.21 -13.63
C VAL A 416 38.84 -8.52 -12.43
N VAL A 417 38.87 -9.77 -12.00
CA VAL A 417 39.66 -10.23 -10.83
C VAL A 417 41.04 -10.71 -11.26
N SER A 418 41.12 -11.45 -12.36
CA SER A 418 42.39 -11.85 -12.98
C SER A 418 42.17 -12.45 -14.38
N LYS A 419 43.28 -12.71 -15.09
CA LYS A 419 43.29 -13.51 -16.33
C LYS A 419 44.34 -14.61 -16.23
N THR A 420 43.97 -15.84 -16.57
CA THR A 420 44.89 -16.99 -16.65
C THR A 420 44.78 -17.62 -18.04
N GLY A 421 45.82 -17.45 -18.85
CA GLY A 421 45.80 -17.85 -20.26
C GLY A 421 44.66 -17.15 -21.02
N SER A 422 43.82 -17.93 -21.68
CA SER A 422 42.64 -17.46 -22.44
C SER A 422 41.34 -17.47 -21.62
N THR A 423 41.41 -17.36 -20.29
CA THR A 423 40.24 -17.34 -19.41
C THR A 423 40.34 -16.22 -18.38
N TRP A 424 39.27 -15.42 -18.32
CA TRP A 424 39.07 -14.36 -17.33
C TRP A 424 38.38 -14.91 -16.10
N LEU A 425 38.77 -14.45 -14.93
CA LEU A 425 38.04 -14.62 -13.67
C LEU A 425 37.33 -13.31 -13.37
N ILE A 426 36.00 -13.35 -13.34
CA ILE A 426 35.13 -12.18 -13.15
C ILE A 426 34.39 -12.34 -11.82
N ARG A 427 34.35 -11.27 -11.01
CA ARG A 427 33.41 -11.16 -9.88
C ARG A 427 32.08 -10.72 -10.47
N VAL A 428 31.02 -11.46 -10.17
CA VAL A 428 29.64 -11.09 -10.47
C VAL A 428 28.92 -10.94 -9.15
N GLU A 429 28.16 -9.86 -8.98
CA GLU A 429 27.43 -9.56 -7.75
C GLU A 429 25.95 -9.37 -8.03
N ASN A 430 25.11 -10.05 -7.25
CA ASN A 430 23.70 -9.70 -7.18
C ASN A 430 23.59 -8.38 -6.41
N THR A 431 23.22 -7.29 -7.08
CA THR A 431 22.97 -6.00 -6.44
C THR A 431 21.60 -5.91 -5.77
N SER A 432 20.74 -6.91 -5.94
CA SER A 432 19.36 -6.87 -5.48
C SER A 432 19.13 -7.38 -4.06
N SER A 433 18.06 -6.84 -3.47
CA SER A 433 17.47 -7.23 -2.19
C SER A 433 16.87 -8.65 -2.19
N ALA A 434 16.63 -9.25 -3.35
CA ALA A 434 16.06 -10.58 -3.52
C ALA A 434 17.09 -11.59 -4.06
N GLY A 435 16.83 -12.89 -3.88
CA GLY A 435 17.64 -13.93 -4.50
C GLY A 435 17.34 -14.07 -6.00
N ILE A 436 18.37 -14.14 -6.85
CA ILE A 436 18.23 -14.20 -8.30
C ILE A 436 18.83 -15.48 -8.90
N ASN A 437 18.18 -16.02 -9.93
CA ASN A 437 18.77 -17.02 -10.81
C ASN A 437 19.51 -16.30 -11.96
N LEU A 438 20.76 -15.94 -11.71
CA LEU A 438 21.59 -15.20 -12.64
C LEU A 438 22.18 -16.14 -13.71
N GLU A 439 21.97 -15.76 -14.96
CA GLU A 439 22.54 -16.39 -16.15
C GLU A 439 23.76 -15.60 -16.64
N TYR A 440 24.78 -16.27 -17.13
CA TYR A 440 25.94 -15.64 -17.78
C TYR A 440 26.48 -16.51 -18.92
N ASN A 441 27.03 -15.89 -19.98
CA ASN A 441 27.65 -16.67 -21.05
C ASN A 441 29.09 -17.03 -20.65
N SER A 442 29.40 -18.33 -20.54
CA SER A 442 30.69 -18.84 -20.05
C SER A 442 31.84 -18.75 -21.08
N LYS A 443 31.54 -18.26 -22.29
CA LYS A 443 32.52 -17.76 -23.26
C LYS A 443 32.24 -16.31 -23.61
N MET A 444 33.23 -15.59 -24.12
CA MET A 444 33.01 -14.24 -24.66
C MET A 444 32.03 -14.29 -25.85
N CYS A 445 31.23 -13.24 -26.01
CA CYS A 445 30.24 -13.05 -27.07
C CYS A 445 30.46 -11.71 -27.81
N PHE A 446 29.80 -11.49 -28.94
CA PHE A 446 29.86 -10.19 -29.62
C PHE A 446 29.03 -9.14 -28.86
N PHE A 447 29.36 -7.86 -29.02
CA PHE A 447 28.74 -6.76 -28.26
C PHE A 447 27.21 -6.68 -28.42
N ASN A 448 26.69 -6.94 -29.63
CA ASN A 448 25.24 -6.92 -29.88
C ASN A 448 24.55 -8.18 -29.32
N ASP A 449 25.22 -9.33 -29.34
CA ASP A 449 24.72 -10.57 -28.72
C ASP A 449 24.66 -10.41 -27.18
N ALA A 450 25.70 -9.79 -26.63
CA ALA A 450 25.82 -9.43 -25.22
C ALA A 450 24.70 -8.48 -24.77
N LYS A 451 24.43 -7.43 -25.55
CA LYS A 451 23.40 -6.41 -25.26
C LYS A 451 21.98 -6.94 -25.32
N ASN A 452 21.65 -7.72 -26.37
CA ASN A 452 20.28 -8.11 -26.69
C ASN A 452 19.94 -9.55 -26.25
N TRP A 453 20.84 -10.22 -25.53
CA TRP A 453 20.73 -11.63 -25.13
C TRP A 453 20.50 -12.63 -26.28
N THR A 454 20.87 -12.26 -27.51
CA THR A 454 20.72 -13.09 -28.71
C THR A 454 21.98 -13.86 -29.03
N GLY A 455 21.86 -15.06 -29.63
CA GLY A 455 23.03 -15.78 -30.17
C GLY A 455 24.01 -16.35 -29.13
N LEU A 456 23.65 -16.31 -27.83
CA LEU A 456 24.45 -16.88 -26.75
C LEU A 456 24.34 -18.41 -26.75
N ASN A 457 25.48 -19.10 -26.89
CA ASN A 457 25.55 -20.56 -27.05
C ASN A 457 26.14 -21.29 -25.83
N ASP A 458 26.60 -20.56 -24.82
CA ASP A 458 27.40 -21.07 -23.69
C ASP A 458 26.86 -20.58 -22.34
N VAL A 459 25.54 -20.35 -22.27
CA VAL A 459 24.85 -19.79 -21.10
C VAL A 459 24.86 -20.78 -19.93
N VAL A 460 25.18 -20.27 -18.74
CA VAL A 460 25.20 -21.00 -17.46
C VAL A 460 24.37 -20.21 -16.45
N SER A 461 23.40 -20.86 -15.82
CA SER A 461 22.60 -20.29 -14.73
C SER A 461 23.16 -20.70 -13.36
N LYS A 462 23.09 -19.79 -12.38
CA LYS A 462 23.41 -20.02 -10.96
C LYS A 462 22.47 -19.19 -10.08
N TYR A 463 22.03 -19.75 -8.97
CA TYR A 463 21.39 -18.97 -7.91
C TYR A 463 22.41 -18.09 -7.17
N PHE A 464 22.01 -16.86 -6.85
CA PHE A 464 22.69 -15.92 -5.95
C PHE A 464 21.68 -15.46 -4.90
N ALA A 465 22.06 -15.50 -3.63
CA ALA A 465 21.29 -14.91 -2.53
C ALA A 465 21.30 -13.37 -2.63
N PRO A 466 20.43 -12.64 -1.88
CA PRO A 466 20.49 -11.18 -1.77
C PRO A 466 21.92 -10.68 -1.48
N TYR A 467 22.37 -9.67 -2.21
CA TYR A 467 23.71 -9.07 -2.07
C TYR A 467 24.91 -10.04 -2.16
N GLU A 468 24.72 -11.26 -2.67
CA GLU A 468 25.79 -12.25 -2.80
C GLU A 468 26.64 -12.00 -4.06
N PHE A 469 27.96 -12.17 -3.95
CA PHE A 469 28.87 -12.18 -5.11
C PHE A 469 29.53 -13.55 -5.30
N LYS A 470 29.80 -13.92 -6.56
CA LYS A 470 30.48 -15.17 -6.94
C LYS A 470 31.48 -14.92 -8.04
N TYR A 471 32.56 -15.70 -8.01
CA TYR A 471 33.51 -15.72 -9.10
C TYR A 471 33.02 -16.65 -10.22
N VAL A 472 33.09 -16.18 -11.45
CA VAL A 472 32.80 -16.96 -12.66
C VAL A 472 34.01 -16.93 -13.60
N SER A 473 34.22 -18.03 -14.31
CA SER A 473 35.24 -18.12 -15.36
C SER A 473 34.59 -17.92 -16.73
N ILE A 474 35.15 -17.01 -17.54
CA ILE A 474 34.70 -16.74 -18.90
C ILE A 474 35.89 -16.87 -19.86
N SER A 475 35.81 -17.80 -20.81
CA SER A 475 36.89 -18.06 -21.77
C SER A 475 36.77 -17.21 -23.04
N GLU A 476 37.91 -16.80 -23.60
CA GLU A 476 37.98 -16.09 -24.88
C GLU A 476 37.40 -16.92 -26.03
N ASN A 477 36.81 -16.25 -27.03
CA ASN A 477 36.05 -16.91 -28.09
C ASN A 477 36.32 -16.28 -29.47
N VAL A 478 37.50 -16.57 -30.00
CA VAL A 478 37.99 -16.19 -31.34
C VAL A 478 38.01 -14.68 -31.60
N PHE A 479 36.89 -14.08 -32.00
CA PHE A 479 36.76 -12.65 -32.32
C PHE A 479 35.81 -11.90 -31.37
N ALA A 480 35.19 -12.61 -30.44
CA ALA A 480 34.29 -12.03 -29.44
C ALA A 480 35.09 -11.32 -28.33
N THR A 481 34.68 -10.11 -27.98
CA THR A 481 35.37 -9.21 -27.04
C THR A 481 34.50 -8.73 -25.88
N SER A 482 33.28 -9.26 -25.74
CA SER A 482 32.34 -8.88 -24.69
C SER A 482 31.98 -10.05 -23.77
N ILE A 483 31.60 -9.71 -22.54
CA ILE A 483 30.99 -10.63 -21.56
C ILE A 483 29.58 -10.14 -21.22
N THR A 484 28.70 -11.02 -20.75
CA THR A 484 27.32 -10.66 -20.38
C THR A 484 26.77 -11.55 -19.27
N CYS A 485 25.92 -10.96 -18.43
CA CYS A 485 25.09 -11.62 -17.44
C CYS A 485 23.70 -10.98 -17.39
N SER A 486 22.70 -11.75 -16.96
CA SER A 486 21.34 -11.24 -16.72
C SER A 486 20.56 -12.10 -15.73
N TYR A 487 19.43 -11.60 -15.27
CA TYR A 487 18.36 -12.41 -14.68
C TYR A 487 17.01 -11.92 -15.20
N VAL A 488 15.94 -12.64 -14.87
CA VAL A 488 14.56 -12.28 -15.24
C VAL A 488 13.76 -11.93 -14.00
N ARG A 489 13.01 -10.83 -14.04
CA ARG A 489 12.03 -10.40 -13.02
C ARG A 489 10.92 -9.58 -13.71
N GLY A 490 9.67 -9.70 -13.27
CA GLY A 490 8.55 -8.91 -13.85
C GLY A 490 8.25 -9.18 -15.33
N GLY A 491 8.72 -10.30 -15.90
CA GLY A 491 8.64 -10.57 -17.35
C GLY A 491 9.73 -9.89 -18.18
N GLU A 492 10.64 -9.15 -17.55
CA GLU A 492 11.77 -8.49 -18.20
C GLU A 492 13.11 -9.14 -17.84
N ARG A 493 14.06 -9.06 -18.77
CA ARG A 493 15.42 -9.55 -18.62
C ARG A 493 16.38 -8.38 -18.43
N ILE A 494 16.97 -8.31 -17.24
CA ILE A 494 17.86 -7.24 -16.79
C ILE A 494 19.30 -7.63 -17.10
N ILE A 495 19.95 -6.95 -18.05
CA ILE A 495 21.23 -7.34 -18.64
C ILE A 495 22.35 -6.36 -18.27
N THR A 496 23.46 -6.89 -17.77
CA THR A 496 24.73 -6.16 -17.65
C THR A 496 25.81 -6.86 -18.47
N TYR A 497 26.46 -6.08 -19.32
CA TYR A 497 27.41 -6.58 -20.31
C TYR A 497 28.61 -5.62 -20.43
N ALA A 498 29.81 -6.18 -20.65
CA ALA A 498 31.04 -5.40 -20.64
C ALA A 498 31.97 -5.75 -21.80
N ASN A 499 32.80 -4.80 -22.22
CA ASN A 499 33.90 -4.98 -23.16
C ASN A 499 35.16 -4.28 -22.63
N ASN A 500 36.23 -4.22 -23.45
CA ASN A 500 37.50 -3.57 -23.09
C ASN A 500 38.11 -4.10 -21.78
N LEU A 501 37.98 -5.40 -21.50
CA LEU A 501 38.57 -6.05 -20.34
C LEU A 501 40.10 -5.97 -20.42
N ASP A 502 40.75 -5.48 -19.36
CA ASP A 502 42.21 -5.44 -19.21
C ASP A 502 42.68 -6.29 -18.03
N THR A 503 43.93 -6.76 -18.11
CA THR A 503 44.62 -7.45 -17.00
C THR A 503 44.88 -6.57 -15.78
N ASP A 504 44.88 -5.24 -15.93
CA ASP A 504 44.99 -4.27 -14.83
C ASP A 504 43.68 -4.08 -14.04
N GLY A 505 42.66 -4.91 -14.28
CA GLY A 505 41.41 -4.99 -13.50
C GLY A 505 40.24 -4.16 -14.06
N THR A 506 40.44 -3.46 -15.17
CA THR A 506 39.43 -2.56 -15.75
C THR A 506 38.55 -3.25 -16.80
N LEU A 507 37.34 -2.73 -16.99
CA LEU A 507 36.45 -3.02 -18.11
C LEU A 507 35.58 -1.78 -18.39
N THR A 508 34.91 -1.75 -19.54
CA THR A 508 33.81 -0.80 -19.80
C THR A 508 32.49 -1.55 -19.68
N SER A 509 31.71 -1.24 -18.64
CA SER A 509 30.41 -1.86 -18.39
C SER A 509 29.25 -1.08 -19.03
N TYR A 510 28.19 -1.80 -19.39
CA TYR A 510 26.99 -1.31 -20.04
C TYR A 510 25.78 -2.09 -19.54
N ASN A 511 24.62 -1.46 -19.58
CA ASN A 511 23.35 -2.01 -19.09
C ASN A 511 22.29 -1.96 -20.20
N ASN A 512 21.35 -2.91 -20.21
CA ASN A 512 20.21 -2.96 -21.11
C ASN A 512 19.07 -3.81 -20.52
N VAL A 513 17.83 -3.56 -20.93
CA VAL A 513 16.67 -4.40 -20.58
C VAL A 513 15.89 -4.75 -21.84
N ILE A 514 15.33 -5.95 -21.87
CA ILE A 514 14.46 -6.47 -22.93
C ILE A 514 13.34 -7.33 -22.30
N PRO A 515 12.19 -7.53 -22.98
CA PRO A 515 11.25 -8.60 -22.63
C PRO A 515 11.94 -9.98 -22.63
N ALA A 516 11.59 -10.84 -21.67
CA ALA A 516 12.35 -12.06 -21.32
C ALA A 516 12.13 -13.29 -22.22
#